data_AF-A0A1Z5KAC3-F1
#
_entry.id   AF-A0A1Z5KAC3-F1
#
_cell.length_a   1.000
_cell.length_b   1.000
_cell.length_c   1.000
_cell.angle_alpha   90.00
_cell.angle_beta   90.00
_cell.angle_gamma   90.00
#
_symmetry.space_group_name_H-M   'P 1'
#
loop_
_entity.id
_entity.type
_entity.pdbx_description
1 polymer ?
#
loop_
_entity_poly.entity_id
_entity_poly.type
_entity_poly.pdbx_seq_one_letter_code
_entity_poly.pdbx_strand_id
1 'polypeptide(L)'
;MFVLQGNGHLARVAEQSKRSYNMLFQQWEIAVDLSKSPKNTPQFYTIVDNFGWLASLVEPVPVEHGQAVGPDAAWLKLSESFAFWNPVFGGGFMLYATYMCCIGAGSATVDSLGQLRFILHLYNWLMLREPTLNIPFLASMDTVFKGTRAVWFGAKPEKGSCAKAFWVSWGMNARRAEKLASEHAANKNASSFGSLSGKYDMRSTMDRIWPDEFSASYRRLIQHDYRSYTPQSTANKELSEAGKHQDFMVDLLARFKMIRDAMEEDGNNVLPVNFAVVGSILLDFMDALSDHMGWADMMEEVAKNYRGARLGESSMSELNVKDMALSSMWGRLLSCIDRDCTDQLIPEFDLDKVSVFTKSFFDKVDKTRYIIWVQPLEATSV
;
A
#
# COMPACT_ATOMS: atom_id res chain seq x y z
N MET A 1 17.16 -17.24 20.48
CA MET A 1 16.39 -18.13 21.37
C MET A 1 15.66 -17.24 22.37
N PHE A 2 14.37 -16.98 22.15
CA PHE A 2 13.57 -16.19 23.11
C PHE A 2 13.17 -17.13 24.25
N VAL A 3 13.68 -16.87 25.45
CA VAL A 3 13.22 -17.61 26.63
C VAL A 3 11.97 -16.88 27.14
N LEU A 4 10.79 -17.37 26.76
CA LEU A 4 9.52 -16.96 27.38
C LEU A 4 9.49 -17.52 28.81
N GLN A 5 10.19 -16.86 29.73
CA GLN A 5 10.25 -17.29 31.13
C GLN A 5 8.95 -16.87 31.85
N GLY A 6 8.06 -17.83 32.08
CA GLY A 6 6.92 -17.70 33.00
C GLY A 6 5.56 -17.42 32.35
N ASN A 7 4.49 -17.76 33.08
CA ASN A 7 3.09 -17.65 32.65
C ASN A 7 2.70 -16.21 32.24
N GLY A 8 3.28 -15.19 32.88
CA GLY A 8 3.00 -13.78 32.56
C GLY A 8 3.51 -13.35 31.19
N HIS A 9 4.64 -13.88 30.72
CA HIS A 9 5.17 -13.56 29.39
C HIS A 9 4.36 -14.21 28.26
N LEU A 10 3.89 -15.44 28.47
CA LEU A 10 3.02 -16.14 27.53
C LEU A 10 1.68 -15.42 27.37
N ALA A 11 1.04 -15.05 28.49
CA ALA A 11 -0.22 -14.30 28.49
C ALA A 11 -0.07 -12.94 27.79
N ARG A 12 1.03 -12.21 28.05
CA ARG A 12 1.30 -10.92 27.40
C ARG A 12 1.46 -11.06 25.88
N VAL A 13 2.22 -12.05 25.40
CA VAL A 13 2.40 -12.27 23.96
C VAL A 13 1.08 -12.67 23.29
N ALA A 14 0.28 -13.50 23.97
CA ALA A 14 -1.05 -13.87 23.50
C ALA A 14 -1.96 -12.65 23.34
N GLU A 15 -2.03 -11.81 24.37
CA GLU A 15 -2.83 -10.59 24.37
C GLU A 15 -2.38 -9.60 23.29
N GLN A 16 -1.07 -9.40 23.12
CA GLN A 16 -0.52 -8.52 22.08
C GLN A 16 -0.80 -9.03 20.67
N SER A 17 -0.70 -10.35 20.46
CA SER A 17 -1.00 -10.97 19.16
C SER A 17 -2.47 -10.80 18.83
N LYS A 18 -3.37 -11.12 19.80
CA LYS A 18 -4.81 -10.92 19.65
C LYS A 18 -5.14 -9.47 19.33
N ARG A 19 -4.59 -8.52 20.09
CA ARG A 19 -4.86 -7.10 19.91
C ARG A 19 -4.38 -6.58 18.56
N SER A 20 -3.21 -7.01 18.10
CA SER A 20 -2.66 -6.61 16.80
C SER A 20 -3.45 -7.22 15.64
N TYR A 21 -3.89 -8.48 15.78
CA TYR A 21 -4.77 -9.13 14.83
C TYR A 21 -6.11 -8.39 14.72
N ASN A 22 -6.77 -8.13 15.85
CA ASN A 22 -8.04 -7.39 15.87
C ASN A 22 -7.88 -5.97 15.32
N MET A 23 -6.77 -5.29 15.60
CA MET A 23 -6.47 -3.95 15.09
C MET A 23 -6.47 -3.93 13.56
N LEU A 24 -5.90 -4.94 12.90
CA LEU A 24 -5.89 -5.04 11.43
C LEU A 24 -7.31 -4.99 10.85
N PHE A 25 -8.20 -5.84 11.36
CA PHE A 25 -9.56 -5.94 10.84
C PHE A 25 -10.43 -4.75 11.24
N GLN A 26 -10.22 -4.18 12.44
CA GLN A 26 -10.86 -2.91 12.82
C GLN A 26 -10.47 -1.76 11.88
N GLN A 27 -9.19 -1.66 11.52
CA GLN A 27 -8.76 -0.65 10.55
C GLN A 27 -9.38 -0.87 9.16
N TRP A 28 -9.60 -2.13 8.76
CA TRP A 28 -10.29 -2.46 7.51
C TRP A 28 -11.77 -2.09 7.53
N GLU A 29 -12.48 -2.41 8.60
CA GLU A 29 -13.89 -2.02 8.76
C GLU A 29 -14.04 -0.49 8.67
N ILE A 30 -13.15 0.26 9.31
CA ILE A 30 -13.12 1.73 9.22
C ILE A 30 -12.81 2.19 7.79
N ALA A 31 -11.87 1.52 7.10
CA ALA A 31 -11.49 1.86 5.73
C ALA A 31 -12.59 1.51 4.70
N VAL A 32 -13.45 0.54 5.00
CA VAL A 32 -14.52 0.06 4.11
C VAL A 32 -15.86 0.74 4.35
N ASP A 33 -16.03 1.53 5.43
CA ASP A 33 -17.28 2.20 5.79
C ASP A 33 -18.02 2.76 4.55
N LEU A 34 -19.04 2.01 4.13
CA LEU A 34 -19.74 2.17 2.87
C LEU A 34 -20.53 3.47 2.79
N SER A 35 -20.76 4.13 3.94
CA SER A 35 -21.38 5.45 4.00
C SER A 35 -20.50 6.55 3.40
N LYS A 36 -19.18 6.29 3.28
CA LYS A 36 -18.18 7.21 2.73
C LYS A 36 -17.55 6.70 1.44
N SER A 37 -17.69 5.42 1.11
CA SER A 37 -16.96 4.89 -0.02
C SER A 37 -17.46 5.45 -1.36
N PRO A 38 -16.57 5.98 -2.21
CA PRO A 38 -16.95 6.35 -3.55
C PRO A 38 -17.42 5.09 -4.28
N LYS A 39 -18.54 5.18 -5.02
CA LYS A 39 -19.11 4.11 -5.87
C LYS A 39 -18.16 3.60 -6.99
N ASN A 40 -16.89 3.99 -6.93
CA ASN A 40 -15.91 4.02 -8.00
C ASN A 40 -14.72 3.07 -7.78
N THR A 41 -14.59 2.37 -6.64
CA THR A 41 -13.46 1.45 -6.36
C THR A 41 -13.89 0.00 -6.07
N PRO A 42 -14.64 -0.68 -6.98
CA PRO A 42 -15.20 -2.00 -6.72
C PRO A 42 -14.15 -3.07 -6.39
N GLN A 43 -12.97 -3.00 -7.01
CA GLN A 43 -11.90 -3.98 -6.76
C GLN A 43 -11.30 -3.87 -5.35
N PHE A 44 -11.22 -2.67 -4.79
CA PHE A 44 -10.76 -2.47 -3.41
C PHE A 44 -11.70 -3.18 -2.43
N TYR A 45 -13.01 -2.93 -2.55
CA TYR A 45 -14.00 -3.52 -1.65
C TYR A 45 -14.13 -5.02 -1.81
N THR A 46 -14.09 -5.54 -3.04
CA THR A 46 -14.09 -7.00 -3.25
C THR A 46 -12.90 -7.66 -2.56
N ILE A 47 -11.72 -7.04 -2.59
CA ILE A 47 -10.54 -7.59 -1.90
C ILE A 47 -10.74 -7.51 -0.39
N VAL A 48 -11.15 -6.36 0.16
CA VAL A 48 -11.31 -6.24 1.61
C VAL A 48 -12.40 -7.18 2.13
N ASP A 49 -13.51 -7.34 1.41
CA ASP A 49 -14.59 -8.28 1.76
C ASP A 49 -14.09 -9.75 1.71
N ASN A 50 -13.36 -10.12 0.65
CA ASN A 50 -12.79 -11.46 0.48
C ASN A 50 -11.76 -11.84 1.55
N PHE A 51 -11.13 -10.87 2.22
CA PHE A 51 -10.22 -11.15 3.32
C PHE A 51 -10.86 -10.85 4.68
N GLY A 52 -11.96 -10.09 4.74
CA GLY A 52 -12.64 -9.70 5.96
C GLY A 52 -13.23 -10.88 6.73
N TRP A 53 -13.69 -11.92 6.03
CA TRP A 53 -14.18 -13.14 6.69
C TRP A 53 -13.10 -13.83 7.55
N LEU A 54 -11.81 -13.59 7.29
CA LEU A 54 -10.72 -14.17 8.08
C LEU A 54 -10.79 -13.73 9.54
N ALA A 55 -11.36 -12.54 9.83
CA ALA A 55 -11.57 -12.07 11.20
C ALA A 55 -12.33 -13.10 12.05
N SER A 56 -13.25 -13.86 11.44
CA SER A 56 -14.06 -14.87 12.12
C SER A 56 -13.31 -16.16 12.46
N LEU A 57 -12.12 -16.41 11.90
CA LEU A 57 -11.37 -17.66 12.10
C LEU A 57 -10.86 -17.83 13.54
N VAL A 58 -10.75 -16.74 14.29
CA VAL A 58 -10.25 -16.71 15.66
C VAL A 58 -11.38 -16.47 16.68
N GLU A 59 -12.63 -16.44 16.22
CA GLU A 59 -13.79 -16.29 17.08
C GLU A 59 -14.17 -17.65 17.71
N PRO A 60 -14.33 -17.72 19.05
CA PRO A 60 -14.81 -18.93 19.68
C PRO A 60 -16.24 -19.25 19.23
N VAL A 61 -16.48 -20.48 18.78
CA VAL A 61 -17.83 -20.95 18.41
C VAL A 61 -18.74 -20.88 19.65
N PRO A 62 -19.90 -20.21 19.57
CA PRO A 62 -20.87 -20.22 20.66
C PRO A 62 -21.34 -21.66 20.91
N VAL A 63 -21.19 -22.16 22.14
CA VAL A 63 -21.77 -23.44 22.51
C VAL A 63 -23.28 -23.26 22.61
N GLU A 64 -24.03 -23.79 21.64
CA GLU A 64 -25.49 -23.81 21.68
C GLU A 64 -25.95 -24.53 22.96
N HIS A 65 -26.78 -23.84 23.75
CA HIS A 65 -27.19 -24.26 25.08
C HIS A 65 -28.12 -25.48 25.02
N GLY A 66 -27.51 -26.66 25.06
CA GLY A 66 -28.15 -27.93 25.38
C GLY A 66 -27.53 -28.52 26.65
N GLN A 67 -27.87 -27.95 27.80
CA GLN A 67 -27.50 -28.41 29.17
C GLN A 67 -26.07 -28.15 29.67
N ALA A 68 -26.03 -27.76 30.96
CA ALA A 68 -24.88 -27.62 31.87
C ALA A 68 -24.11 -26.27 31.86
N VAL A 69 -24.21 -25.59 33.02
CA VAL A 69 -23.34 -24.54 33.59
C VAL A 69 -22.57 -23.72 32.55
N GLY A 70 -23.09 -22.56 32.20
CA GLY A 70 -22.43 -21.64 31.27
C GLY A 70 -20.97 -21.41 31.69
N PRO A 71 -20.00 -21.52 30.77
CA PRO A 71 -18.61 -21.32 31.11
C PRO A 71 -18.45 -19.91 31.69
N ASP A 72 -17.85 -19.81 32.88
CA ASP A 72 -17.43 -18.53 33.45
C ASP A 72 -16.67 -17.75 32.37
N ALA A 73 -17.02 -16.48 32.16
CA ALA A 73 -16.37 -15.61 31.20
C ALA A 73 -14.83 -15.61 31.37
N ALA A 74 -14.33 -15.83 32.59
CA ALA A 74 -12.92 -16.02 32.88
C ALA A 74 -12.35 -17.31 32.25
N TRP A 75 -13.08 -18.42 32.31
CA TRP A 75 -12.67 -19.70 31.74
C TRP A 75 -12.68 -19.67 30.21
N LEU A 76 -13.64 -18.98 29.60
CA LEU A 76 -13.69 -18.79 28.14
C LEU A 76 -12.48 -17.99 27.65
N LYS A 77 -12.17 -16.86 28.30
CA LYS A 77 -10.98 -16.04 27.98
C LYS A 77 -9.67 -16.81 28.12
N LEU A 78 -9.55 -17.61 29.19
CA LEU A 78 -8.37 -18.43 29.44
C LEU A 78 -8.22 -19.51 28.35
N SER A 79 -9.32 -20.18 27.99
CA SER A 79 -9.34 -21.20 26.95
C SER A 79 -8.97 -20.63 25.58
N GLU A 80 -9.50 -19.45 25.24
CA GLU A 80 -9.15 -18.74 24.01
C GLU A 80 -7.65 -18.40 23.95
N SER A 81 -7.08 -17.94 25.06
CA SER A 81 -5.66 -17.62 25.18
C SER A 81 -4.76 -18.85 25.02
N PHE A 82 -5.19 -20.02 25.48
CA PHE A 82 -4.45 -21.27 25.28
C PHE A 82 -4.65 -21.88 23.90
N ALA A 83 -5.84 -21.77 23.31
CA ALA A 83 -6.15 -22.39 22.02
C ALA A 83 -5.62 -21.57 20.84
N PHE A 84 -6.05 -20.31 20.72
CA PHE A 84 -5.82 -19.50 19.52
C PHE A 84 -4.59 -18.60 19.68
N TRP A 85 -4.42 -18.02 20.86
CA TRP A 85 -3.43 -16.97 21.07
C TRP A 85 -2.18 -17.44 21.82
N ASN A 86 -2.02 -18.75 22.06
CA ASN A 86 -0.74 -19.23 22.54
C ASN A 86 0.36 -18.84 21.53
N PRO A 87 1.61 -18.60 21.95
CA PRO A 87 2.60 -17.94 21.10
C PRO A 87 2.87 -18.62 19.75
N VAL A 88 2.68 -19.94 19.64
CA VAL A 88 2.88 -20.66 18.39
C VAL A 88 1.74 -20.37 17.42
N PHE A 89 0.49 -20.57 17.85
CA PHE A 89 -0.68 -20.35 16.99
C PHE A 89 -0.93 -18.86 16.75
N GLY A 90 -0.84 -18.03 17.78
CA GLY A 90 -0.95 -16.57 17.67
C GLY A 90 0.11 -15.98 16.74
N GLY A 91 1.36 -16.45 16.84
CA GLY A 91 2.41 -16.09 15.89
C GLY A 91 2.09 -16.52 14.46
N GLY A 92 1.55 -17.72 14.26
CA GLY A 92 1.07 -18.20 12.97
C GLY A 92 -0.03 -17.32 12.36
N PHE A 93 -1.05 -16.96 13.16
CA PHE A 93 -2.11 -16.04 12.73
C PHE A 93 -1.56 -14.66 12.36
N MET A 94 -0.63 -14.12 13.16
CA MET A 94 -0.01 -12.82 12.87
C MET A 94 0.86 -12.85 11.62
N LEU A 95 1.60 -13.94 11.37
CA LEU A 95 2.35 -14.10 10.12
C LEU A 95 1.38 -14.14 8.92
N TYR A 96 0.31 -14.92 9.01
CA TYR A 96 -0.69 -15.00 7.94
C TYR A 96 -1.35 -13.64 7.69
N ALA A 97 -1.79 -12.95 8.76
CA ALA A 97 -2.35 -11.62 8.71
C ALA A 97 -1.38 -10.61 8.05
N THR A 98 -0.12 -10.62 8.44
CA THR A 98 0.89 -9.70 7.90
C THR A 98 1.16 -9.97 6.41
N TYR A 99 1.48 -11.21 6.04
CA TYR A 99 1.90 -11.51 4.67
C TYR A 99 0.73 -11.57 3.69
N MET A 100 -0.37 -12.23 4.04
CA MET A 100 -1.50 -12.41 3.12
C MET A 100 -2.42 -11.18 3.13
N CYS A 101 -2.77 -10.67 4.32
CA CYS A 101 -3.73 -9.58 4.42
C CYS A 101 -3.05 -8.22 4.25
N CYS A 102 -2.02 -7.90 5.02
CA CYS A 102 -1.37 -6.59 4.90
C CYS A 102 -0.59 -6.45 3.60
N ILE A 103 0.35 -7.34 3.31
CA ILE A 103 1.24 -7.21 2.13
C ILE A 103 0.53 -7.69 0.86
N GLY A 104 -0.05 -8.89 0.87
CA GLY A 104 -0.71 -9.49 -0.29
C GLY A 104 -1.92 -8.69 -0.77
N ALA A 105 -2.92 -8.47 0.10
CA ALA A 105 -4.08 -7.65 -0.25
C ALA A 105 -3.68 -6.17 -0.44
N GLY A 106 -2.71 -5.67 0.34
CA GLY A 106 -2.11 -4.35 0.18
C GLY A 106 -1.57 -4.08 -1.22
N SER A 107 -0.82 -5.03 -1.81
CA SER A 107 -0.26 -4.89 -3.16
C SER A 107 -1.33 -4.65 -4.22
N ALA A 108 -2.52 -5.21 -4.03
CA ALA A 108 -3.63 -5.08 -4.97
C ALA A 108 -4.47 -3.81 -4.74
N THR A 109 -4.37 -3.22 -3.54
CA THR A 109 -5.26 -2.13 -3.11
C THR A 109 -4.54 -0.79 -3.05
N VAL A 110 -3.26 -0.76 -2.64
CA VAL A 110 -2.46 0.45 -2.39
C VAL A 110 -2.35 1.37 -3.60
N ASP A 111 -2.44 0.81 -4.81
CA ASP A 111 -2.29 1.52 -6.08
C ASP A 111 -3.38 1.14 -7.10
N SER A 112 -4.56 0.75 -6.60
CA SER A 112 -5.68 0.25 -7.42
C SER A 112 -6.23 1.25 -8.45
N LEU A 113 -6.10 2.55 -8.21
CA LEU A 113 -6.41 3.64 -9.13
C LEU A 113 -5.16 4.47 -9.49
N GLY A 114 -3.97 3.98 -9.17
CA GLY A 114 -2.72 4.73 -9.35
C GLY A 114 -2.43 5.76 -8.24
N GLN A 115 -3.20 5.74 -7.14
CA GLN A 115 -3.10 6.70 -6.03
C GLN A 115 -1.72 6.74 -5.38
N LEU A 116 -1.05 5.59 -5.25
CA LEU A 116 0.30 5.56 -4.71
C LEU A 116 1.28 6.25 -5.65
N ARG A 117 1.19 6.00 -6.97
CA ARG A 117 2.03 6.70 -7.95
C ARG A 117 1.80 8.20 -7.91
N PHE A 118 0.55 8.65 -7.96
CA PHE A 118 0.23 10.08 -7.91
C PHE A 118 0.87 10.76 -6.70
N ILE A 119 0.67 10.19 -5.53
CA ILE A 119 1.04 10.80 -4.26
C ILE A 119 2.56 10.74 -4.04
N LEU A 120 3.22 9.64 -4.41
CA LEU A 120 4.68 9.57 -4.31
C LEU A 120 5.37 10.51 -5.31
N HIS A 121 4.87 10.63 -6.54
CA HIS A 121 5.39 11.62 -7.50
C HIS A 121 5.18 13.06 -7.00
N LEU A 122 4.01 13.35 -6.40
CA LEU A 122 3.76 14.64 -5.74
C LEU A 122 4.74 14.89 -4.58
N TYR A 123 4.93 13.90 -3.71
CA TYR A 123 5.82 14.00 -2.57
C TYR A 123 7.28 14.21 -2.99
N ASN A 124 7.74 13.50 -4.03
CA ASN A 124 9.06 13.73 -4.60
C ASN A 124 9.23 15.18 -5.02
N TRP A 125 8.26 15.73 -5.73
CA TRP A 125 8.32 17.14 -6.11
C TRP A 125 8.38 18.06 -4.89
N LEU A 126 7.50 17.85 -3.91
CA LEU A 126 7.47 18.68 -2.71
C LEU A 126 8.85 18.69 -2.03
N MET A 127 9.54 17.54 -1.98
CA MET A 127 10.91 17.43 -1.48
C MET A 127 11.95 18.14 -2.37
N LEU A 128 11.80 18.12 -3.70
CA LEU A 128 12.66 18.87 -4.61
C LEU A 128 12.50 20.39 -4.44
N ARG A 129 11.30 20.85 -4.10
CA ARG A 129 10.99 22.26 -3.87
C ARG A 129 11.38 22.72 -2.47
N GLU A 130 11.04 21.94 -1.46
CA GLU A 130 11.29 22.20 -0.04
C GLU A 130 11.98 20.96 0.57
N PRO A 131 13.32 20.87 0.50
CA PRO A 131 14.07 19.70 1.01
C PRO A 131 13.91 19.46 2.52
N THR A 132 13.46 20.48 3.27
CA THR A 132 13.18 20.41 4.70
C THR A 132 11.76 19.95 5.02
N LEU A 133 10.92 19.71 4.01
CA LEU A 133 9.58 19.22 4.22
C LEU A 133 9.63 17.85 4.90
N ASN A 134 8.84 17.72 5.97
CA ASN A 134 8.73 16.47 6.71
C ASN A 134 7.26 16.07 6.79
N ILE A 135 6.89 15.05 6.03
CA ILE A 135 5.58 14.40 6.11
C ILE A 135 5.85 12.93 6.45
N PRO A 136 5.87 12.54 7.74
CA PRO A 136 6.36 11.22 8.17
C PRO A 136 5.67 10.05 7.47
N PHE A 137 4.35 10.14 7.27
CA PHE A 137 3.58 9.13 6.53
C PHE A 137 4.14 8.89 5.12
N LEU A 138 4.33 9.97 4.35
CA LEU A 138 4.84 9.90 2.98
C LEU A 138 6.32 9.54 2.93
N ALA A 139 7.13 9.98 3.89
CA ALA A 139 8.53 9.57 4.01
C ALA A 139 8.68 8.04 4.22
N SER A 140 7.81 7.45 5.06
CA SER A 140 7.76 6.00 5.23
C SER A 140 7.35 5.30 3.93
N MET A 141 6.32 5.77 3.24
CA MET A 141 5.89 5.16 1.97
C MET A 141 6.95 5.29 0.87
N ASP A 142 7.60 6.45 0.76
CA ASP A 142 8.72 6.66 -0.15
C ASP A 142 9.87 5.67 0.13
N THR A 143 10.17 5.42 1.40
CA THR A 143 11.18 4.44 1.81
C THR A 143 10.82 3.03 1.39
N VAL A 144 9.56 2.62 1.58
CA VAL A 144 9.06 1.29 1.19
C VAL A 144 9.13 1.09 -0.33
N PHE A 145 8.66 2.08 -1.09
CA PHE A 145 8.51 1.96 -2.54
C PHE A 145 9.68 2.54 -3.35
N LYS A 146 10.79 2.92 -2.71
CA LYS A 146 11.97 3.51 -3.39
C LYS A 146 12.53 2.63 -4.52
N GLY A 147 12.44 1.31 -4.38
CA GLY A 147 12.94 0.33 -5.35
C GLY A 147 11.87 -0.21 -6.30
N THR A 148 10.62 0.22 -6.16
CA THR A 148 9.49 -0.34 -6.90
C THR A 148 9.44 0.26 -8.31
N ARG A 149 9.66 -0.60 -9.31
CA ARG A 149 9.73 -0.19 -10.72
C ARG A 149 8.42 0.44 -11.20
N ALA A 150 7.28 -0.08 -10.76
CA ALA A 150 5.96 0.46 -11.12
C ALA A 150 5.76 1.92 -10.67
N VAL A 151 6.49 2.39 -9.64
CA VAL A 151 6.41 3.79 -9.17
C VAL A 151 7.43 4.67 -9.90
N TRP A 152 8.70 4.28 -9.91
CA TRP A 152 9.79 5.18 -10.34
C TRP A 152 10.37 4.92 -11.73
N PHE A 153 10.02 3.80 -12.38
CA PHE A 153 10.61 3.35 -13.66
C PHE A 153 12.12 3.62 -13.75
N GLY A 154 12.91 2.92 -12.92
CA GLY A 154 14.35 3.10 -12.82
C GLY A 154 14.73 3.85 -11.55
N ALA A 155 14.73 5.18 -11.59
CA ALA A 155 15.14 6.03 -10.48
C ALA A 155 14.15 7.17 -10.22
N LYS A 156 14.17 7.68 -8.99
CA LYS A 156 13.35 8.83 -8.57
C LYS A 156 13.67 10.04 -9.46
N PRO A 157 12.66 10.71 -10.05
CA PRO A 157 12.91 11.74 -11.04
C PRO A 157 13.48 13.01 -10.41
N GLU A 158 14.39 13.64 -11.14
CA GLU A 158 14.92 14.95 -10.81
C GLU A 158 14.02 16.06 -11.39
N LYS A 159 14.27 17.29 -10.96
CA LYS A 159 13.59 18.48 -11.46
C LYS A 159 13.71 18.57 -12.99
N GLY A 160 12.58 18.78 -13.68
CA GLY A 160 12.52 18.81 -15.15
C GLY A 160 12.15 17.48 -15.79
N SER A 161 11.99 16.41 -14.99
CA SER A 161 11.63 15.07 -15.48
C SER A 161 10.44 14.42 -14.74
N CYS A 162 9.82 15.13 -13.79
CA CYS A 162 8.75 14.59 -12.94
C CYS A 162 7.53 14.18 -13.77
N ALA A 163 7.07 15.04 -14.68
CA ALA A 163 5.91 14.73 -15.52
C ALA A 163 6.15 13.54 -16.45
N LYS A 164 7.34 13.49 -17.06
CA LYS A 164 7.74 12.37 -17.93
C LYS A 164 7.78 11.06 -17.13
N ALA A 165 8.45 11.05 -15.98
CA ALA A 165 8.56 9.86 -15.14
C ALA A 165 7.20 9.38 -14.64
N PHE A 166 6.31 10.30 -14.25
CA PHE A 166 4.93 9.97 -13.89
C PHE A 166 4.20 9.27 -15.04
N TRP A 167 4.22 9.83 -16.25
CA TRP A 167 3.55 9.21 -17.40
C TRP A 167 4.14 7.84 -17.77
N VAL A 168 5.44 7.66 -17.61
CA VAL A 168 6.06 6.35 -17.80
C VAL A 168 5.61 5.36 -16.72
N SER A 169 5.56 5.78 -15.45
CA SER A 169 4.98 4.97 -14.37
C SER A 169 3.52 4.62 -14.64
N TRP A 170 2.80 5.47 -15.37
CA TRP A 170 1.42 5.24 -15.82
C TRP A 170 1.29 4.26 -17.00
N GLY A 171 2.39 3.62 -17.43
CA GLY A 171 2.42 2.65 -18.53
C GLY A 171 2.65 3.27 -19.92
N MET A 172 2.95 4.58 -20.02
CA MET A 172 3.31 5.16 -21.31
C MET A 172 4.76 4.85 -21.68
N ASN A 173 5.03 4.67 -22.99
CA ASN A 173 6.41 4.64 -23.45
C ASN A 173 7.09 6.02 -23.29
N ALA A 174 8.41 6.01 -23.09
CA ALA A 174 9.19 7.21 -22.78
C ALA A 174 9.06 8.34 -23.81
N ARG A 175 9.04 8.02 -25.11
CA ARG A 175 8.91 9.02 -26.19
C ARG A 175 7.57 9.75 -26.11
N ARG A 176 6.51 9.02 -25.79
CA ARG A 176 5.16 9.56 -25.69
C ARG A 176 4.98 10.35 -24.39
N ALA A 177 5.48 9.82 -23.27
CA ALA A 177 5.49 10.53 -21.99
C ALA A 177 6.18 11.90 -22.11
N GLU A 178 7.30 11.96 -22.82
CA GLU A 178 8.04 13.20 -23.07
C GLU A 178 7.26 14.19 -23.95
N LYS A 179 6.61 13.69 -25.01
CA LYS A 179 5.74 14.51 -25.85
C LYS A 179 4.58 15.11 -25.03
N LEU A 180 3.92 14.29 -24.21
CA LEU A 180 2.77 14.73 -23.42
C LEU A 180 3.17 15.71 -22.31
N ALA A 181 4.29 15.46 -21.63
CA ALA A 181 4.88 16.42 -20.68
C ALA A 181 5.18 17.77 -21.36
N SER A 182 5.71 17.73 -22.58
CA SER A 182 6.00 18.95 -23.36
C SER A 182 4.73 19.69 -23.79
N GLU A 183 3.68 18.97 -24.21
CA GLU A 183 2.38 19.52 -24.61
C GLU A 183 1.64 20.18 -23.45
N HIS A 184 1.55 19.51 -22.30
CA HIS A 184 0.94 20.08 -21.09
C HIS A 184 1.62 21.35 -20.64
N ALA A 185 2.93 21.41 -20.84
CA ALA A 185 3.71 22.56 -20.45
C ALA A 185 3.63 23.71 -21.48
N ALA A 186 3.37 23.43 -22.76
CA ALA A 186 3.14 24.45 -23.79
C ALA A 186 1.70 25.02 -23.73
N ASN A 187 0.73 24.24 -23.28
CA ASN A 187 -0.67 24.60 -23.34
C ASN A 187 -1.12 25.40 -22.11
N LYS A 188 -1.34 26.71 -22.31
CA LYS A 188 -1.82 27.61 -21.25
C LYS A 188 -3.31 27.46 -20.98
N ASN A 189 -4.08 26.92 -21.93
CA ASN A 189 -5.53 26.86 -21.83
C ASN A 189 -5.97 25.58 -21.11
N ALA A 190 -6.74 25.73 -20.03
CA ALA A 190 -7.32 24.61 -19.30
C ALA A 190 -8.38 23.84 -20.10
N SER A 191 -8.95 24.41 -21.15
CA SER A 191 -10.04 23.80 -21.91
C SER A 191 -9.62 22.67 -22.86
N SER A 192 -8.32 22.35 -23.01
CA SER A 192 -7.87 21.34 -23.98
C SER A 192 -7.91 19.88 -23.50
N PHE A 193 -8.51 19.58 -22.34
CA PHE A 193 -8.59 18.21 -21.80
C PHE A 193 -9.23 17.22 -22.80
N GLY A 194 -10.06 17.72 -23.74
CA GLY A 194 -10.72 16.92 -24.79
C GLY A 194 -9.81 16.32 -25.86
N SER A 195 -8.52 16.68 -25.93
CA SER A 195 -7.59 16.11 -26.94
C SER A 195 -7.11 14.69 -26.63
N LEU A 196 -7.39 14.15 -25.44
CA LEU A 196 -7.02 12.78 -25.06
C LEU A 196 -7.89 11.69 -25.72
N SER A 197 -8.62 12.02 -26.80
CA SER A 197 -9.61 11.17 -27.47
C SER A 197 -9.07 9.95 -28.23
N GLY A 198 -7.77 9.66 -28.15
CA GLY A 198 -7.22 8.41 -28.67
C GLY A 198 -7.76 7.20 -27.89
N LYS A 199 -7.94 6.06 -28.56
CA LYS A 199 -8.26 4.76 -27.95
C LYS A 199 -7.12 4.34 -27.02
N TYR A 200 -7.03 4.95 -25.85
CA TYR A 200 -5.99 4.67 -24.88
C TYR A 200 -6.52 3.65 -23.89
N ASP A 201 -6.16 2.39 -24.14
CA ASP A 201 -6.32 1.34 -23.14
C ASP A 201 -5.19 1.46 -22.10
N MET A 202 -5.15 2.58 -21.37
CA MET A 202 -4.06 2.86 -20.40
C MET A 202 -4.10 1.91 -19.21
N ARG A 203 -5.28 1.35 -18.90
CA ARG A 203 -5.48 0.50 -17.73
C ARG A 203 -4.94 -0.91 -17.94
N SER A 204 -4.95 -1.41 -19.19
CA SER A 204 -4.36 -2.70 -19.57
C SER A 204 -2.83 -2.73 -19.40
N THR A 205 -2.17 -1.56 -19.36
CA THR A 205 -0.71 -1.44 -19.37
C THR A 205 -0.07 -0.98 -18.06
N MET A 206 -0.84 -0.75 -16.99
CA MET A 206 -0.23 -0.44 -15.71
C MET A 206 0.43 -1.66 -15.10
N ASP A 207 1.75 -1.59 -14.95
CA ASP A 207 2.51 -2.62 -14.22
C ASP A 207 1.94 -2.73 -12.80
N ARG A 208 1.41 -3.88 -12.44
CA ARG A 208 0.91 -4.14 -11.08
C ARG A 208 2.08 -4.12 -10.10
N ILE A 209 1.86 -3.54 -8.91
CA ILE A 209 2.81 -3.63 -7.80
C ILE A 209 2.70 -5.02 -7.18
N TRP A 210 3.77 -5.80 -7.31
CA TRP A 210 3.82 -7.13 -6.70
C TRP A 210 4.32 -7.05 -5.25
N PRO A 211 3.83 -7.92 -4.36
CA PRO A 211 4.29 -7.98 -2.97
C PRO A 211 5.81 -8.02 -2.81
N ASP A 212 6.50 -8.76 -3.67
CA ASP A 212 7.95 -8.91 -3.60
C ASP A 212 8.71 -7.67 -4.04
N GLU A 213 8.09 -6.72 -4.74
CA GLU A 213 8.72 -5.45 -5.13
C GLU A 213 8.93 -4.49 -3.96
N PHE A 214 8.19 -4.66 -2.86
CA PHE A 214 8.28 -3.79 -1.68
C PHE A 214 8.40 -4.54 -0.34
N SER A 215 8.40 -5.88 -0.37
CA SER A 215 8.68 -6.72 0.81
C SER A 215 9.71 -7.79 0.48
N ALA A 216 10.92 -7.61 1.01
CA ALA A 216 11.99 -8.60 0.87
C ALA A 216 11.59 -9.92 1.56
N SER A 217 10.99 -9.83 2.74
CA SER A 217 10.58 -10.99 3.52
C SER A 217 9.43 -11.77 2.85
N TYR A 218 8.49 -11.10 2.18
CA TYR A 218 7.44 -11.78 1.40
C TYR A 218 8.05 -12.62 0.28
N ARG A 219 9.02 -12.06 -0.47
CA ARG A 219 9.73 -12.77 -1.54
C ARG A 219 10.39 -14.05 -1.00
N ARG A 220 11.06 -13.98 0.14
CA ARG A 220 11.78 -15.12 0.72
C ARG A 220 10.85 -16.14 1.37
N LEU A 221 9.86 -15.68 2.13
CA LEU A 221 9.02 -16.55 2.94
C LEU A 221 7.87 -17.17 2.14
N ILE A 222 7.18 -16.38 1.31
CA ILE A 222 5.96 -16.80 0.61
C ILE A 222 6.27 -17.36 -0.77
N GLN A 223 7.14 -16.70 -1.54
CA GLN A 223 7.50 -17.16 -2.89
C GLN A 223 8.62 -18.19 -2.90
N HIS A 224 9.25 -18.47 -1.74
CA HIS A 224 10.39 -19.37 -1.60
C HIS A 224 11.54 -19.05 -2.58
N ASP A 225 11.74 -17.78 -2.93
CA ASP A 225 12.84 -17.38 -3.80
C ASP A 225 14.13 -17.21 -2.99
N TYR A 226 15.00 -18.21 -3.09
CA TYR A 226 16.33 -18.20 -2.48
C TYR A 226 17.46 -18.12 -3.53
N ARG A 227 17.16 -17.73 -4.78
CA ARG A 227 18.09 -17.82 -5.92
C ARG A 227 19.38 -16.99 -5.78
N SER A 228 19.37 -15.98 -4.92
CA SER A 228 20.57 -15.18 -4.61
C SER A 228 21.59 -15.91 -3.72
N TYR A 229 21.24 -17.09 -3.21
CA TYR A 229 22.14 -17.94 -2.46
C TYR A 229 22.73 -18.99 -3.39
N THR A 230 23.95 -18.73 -3.87
CA THR A 230 24.84 -19.80 -4.29
C THR A 230 25.50 -20.34 -3.03
N PRO A 231 25.20 -21.59 -2.61
CA PRO A 231 26.05 -22.24 -1.65
C PRO A 231 27.45 -22.21 -2.25
N GLN A 232 28.43 -21.65 -1.55
CA GLN A 232 29.83 -21.91 -1.86
C GLN A 232 30.09 -23.38 -1.52
N SER A 233 29.59 -24.27 -2.38
CA SER A 233 29.94 -25.67 -2.40
C SER A 233 31.34 -25.75 -2.98
N THR A 234 32.33 -25.56 -2.13
CA THR A 234 33.68 -26.08 -2.36
C THR A 234 33.56 -27.55 -2.78
N ALA A 235 33.94 -27.78 -4.04
CA ALA A 235 34.33 -29.01 -4.70
C ALA A 235 34.27 -30.34 -3.90
N ASN A 236 33.66 -31.33 -4.57
CA ASN A 236 33.88 -32.78 -4.46
C ASN A 236 33.53 -33.44 -3.11
N LYS A 237 32.47 -34.26 -3.09
CA LYS A 237 32.49 -35.61 -2.48
C LYS A 237 31.20 -36.38 -2.73
N GLU A 238 31.35 -37.66 -3.07
CA GLU A 238 30.33 -38.69 -2.84
C GLU A 238 29.99 -38.69 -1.34
N LEU A 239 28.84 -38.13 -0.98
CA LEU A 239 28.41 -37.98 0.41
C LEU A 239 27.54 -39.17 0.83
N SER A 240 27.96 -39.82 1.92
CA SER A 240 27.15 -40.78 2.67
C SER A 240 25.84 -40.14 3.16
N GLU A 241 24.86 -40.94 3.58
CA GLU A 241 23.57 -40.41 4.10
C GLU A 241 23.74 -39.40 5.25
N ALA A 242 24.77 -39.56 6.09
CA ALA A 242 25.12 -38.59 7.13
C ALA A 242 25.55 -37.23 6.55
N GLY A 243 26.25 -37.23 5.42
CA GLY A 243 26.62 -36.02 4.69
C GLY A 243 25.43 -35.29 4.10
N LYS A 244 24.47 -36.04 3.53
CA LYS A 244 23.21 -35.47 3.00
C LYS A 244 22.37 -34.79 4.10
N HIS A 245 22.34 -35.37 5.30
CA HIS A 245 21.62 -34.78 6.44
C HIS A 245 22.29 -33.49 6.93
N GLN A 246 23.62 -33.45 6.95
CA GLN A 246 24.38 -32.25 7.29
C GLN A 246 24.17 -31.14 6.25
N ASP A 247 24.17 -31.47 4.95
CA ASP A 247 23.91 -30.50 3.88
C ASP A 247 22.48 -29.93 3.96
N PHE A 248 21.49 -30.77 4.27
CA PHE A 248 20.11 -30.32 4.50
C PHE A 248 20.02 -29.33 5.67
N MET A 249 20.67 -29.62 6.80
CA MET A 249 20.66 -28.73 7.96
C MET A 249 21.37 -27.40 7.68
N VAL A 250 22.47 -27.43 6.92
CA VAL A 250 23.18 -26.22 6.50
C VAL A 250 22.32 -25.36 5.56
N ASP A 251 21.66 -25.97 4.59
CA ASP A 251 20.73 -25.29 3.68
C ASP A 251 19.53 -24.70 4.45
N LEU A 252 18.94 -25.46 5.37
CA LEU A 252 17.84 -24.99 6.21
C LEU A 252 18.24 -23.78 7.07
N LEU A 253 19.41 -23.83 7.73
CA LEU A 253 19.93 -22.72 8.52
C LEU A 253 20.23 -21.49 7.67
N ALA A 254 20.77 -21.69 6.46
CA ALA A 254 21.01 -20.60 5.51
C ALA A 254 19.69 -19.92 5.11
N ARG A 255 18.66 -20.70 4.78
CA ARG A 255 17.31 -20.18 4.46
C ARG A 255 16.70 -19.43 5.65
N PHE A 256 16.80 -19.97 6.87
CA PHE A 256 16.33 -19.27 8.06
C PHE A 256 17.03 -17.93 8.26
N LYS A 257 18.35 -17.89 8.07
CA LYS A 257 19.12 -16.65 8.14
C LYS A 257 18.65 -15.65 7.08
N MET A 258 18.48 -16.07 5.84
CA MET A 258 18.00 -15.20 4.76
C MET A 258 16.60 -14.63 5.03
N ILE A 259 15.68 -15.45 5.54
CA ILE A 259 14.33 -15.00 5.89
C ILE A 259 14.41 -13.98 7.02
N ARG A 260 15.18 -14.26 8.07
CA ARG A 260 15.34 -13.33 9.19
C ARG A 260 15.95 -12.00 8.74
N ASP A 261 17.03 -12.04 7.97
CA ASP A 261 17.70 -10.84 7.47
C ASP A 261 16.74 -10.02 6.58
N ALA A 262 15.89 -10.68 5.78
CA ALA A 262 14.85 -10.01 4.99
C ALA A 262 13.70 -9.44 5.86
N MET A 263 13.35 -10.09 6.97
CA MET A 263 12.38 -9.56 7.93
C MET A 263 12.93 -8.35 8.68
N GLU A 264 14.24 -8.31 8.97
CA GLU A 264 14.91 -7.15 9.56
C GLU A 264 14.90 -5.95 8.59
N GLU A 265 15.10 -6.19 7.29
CA GLU A 265 14.98 -5.16 6.24
C GLU A 265 13.55 -4.57 6.17
N ASP A 266 12.53 -5.42 6.23
CA ASP A 266 11.12 -5.02 6.20
C ASP A 266 10.62 -4.44 7.54
N GLY A 267 11.43 -4.54 8.60
CA GLY A 267 11.01 -4.48 10.00
C GLY A 267 10.18 -3.26 10.39
N ASN A 268 10.69 -2.04 10.19
CA ASN A 268 10.02 -0.83 10.69
C ASN A 268 9.03 -0.19 9.70
N ASN A 269 9.11 -0.55 8.43
CA ASN A 269 8.40 0.18 7.37
C ASN A 269 7.41 -0.69 6.58
N VAL A 270 7.51 -2.03 6.66
CA VAL A 270 6.68 -2.95 5.88
C VAL A 270 5.86 -3.85 6.80
N LEU A 271 6.50 -4.64 7.67
CA LEU A 271 5.81 -5.61 8.53
C LEU A 271 4.70 -5.02 9.43
N PRO A 272 4.83 -3.82 10.02
CA PRO A 272 3.81 -3.28 10.90
C PRO A 272 2.72 -2.52 10.15
N VAL A 273 2.81 -2.38 8.82
CA VAL A 273 1.95 -1.50 8.02
C VAL A 273 0.81 -2.27 7.37
N ASN A 274 -0.42 -1.77 7.56
CA ASN A 274 -1.61 -2.24 6.87
C ASN A 274 -1.75 -1.55 5.51
N PHE A 275 -1.11 -2.09 4.47
CA PHE A 275 -1.07 -1.45 3.15
C PHE A 275 -2.44 -1.32 2.46
N ALA A 276 -3.43 -2.15 2.82
CA ALA A 276 -4.79 -1.96 2.34
C ALA A 276 -5.40 -0.64 2.86
N VAL A 277 -5.16 -0.33 4.14
CA VAL A 277 -5.63 0.91 4.75
C VAL A 277 -4.82 2.10 4.26
N VAL A 278 -3.52 1.92 4.02
CA VAL A 278 -2.70 2.91 3.29
C VAL A 278 -3.36 3.25 1.96
N GLY A 279 -3.75 2.24 1.17
CA GLY A 279 -4.46 2.45 -0.10
C GLY A 279 -5.73 3.30 0.04
N SER A 280 -6.52 3.07 1.09
CA SER A 280 -7.70 3.89 1.42
C SER A 280 -7.34 5.32 1.82
N ILE A 281 -6.35 5.52 2.69
CA ILE A 281 -5.88 6.86 3.09
C ILE A 281 -5.41 7.66 1.87
N LEU A 282 -4.71 7.01 0.94
CA LEU A 282 -4.25 7.62 -0.30
C LEU A 282 -5.42 8.00 -1.22
N LEU A 283 -6.47 7.19 -1.29
CA LEU A 283 -7.70 7.53 -2.02
C LEU A 283 -8.42 8.71 -1.38
N ASP A 284 -8.60 8.72 -0.05
CA ASP A 284 -9.20 9.83 0.69
C ASP A 284 -8.46 11.14 0.38
N PHE A 285 -7.13 11.09 0.32
CA PHE A 285 -6.31 12.25 -0.02
C PHE A 285 -6.57 12.73 -1.45
N MET A 286 -6.62 11.82 -2.42
CA MET A 286 -6.85 12.18 -3.82
C MET A 286 -8.20 12.85 -4.02
N ASP A 287 -9.25 12.32 -3.39
CA ASP A 287 -10.60 12.88 -3.44
C ASP A 287 -10.61 14.26 -2.76
N ALA A 288 -10.07 14.36 -1.55
CA ALA A 288 -10.05 15.61 -0.80
C ALA A 288 -9.20 16.71 -1.48
N LEU A 289 -8.09 16.35 -2.12
CA LEU A 289 -7.28 17.28 -2.90
C LEU A 289 -8.04 17.71 -4.17
N SER A 290 -8.69 16.79 -4.85
CA SER A 290 -9.49 17.10 -6.05
C SER A 290 -10.61 18.09 -5.74
N ASP A 291 -11.29 17.91 -4.61
CA ASP A 291 -12.31 18.85 -4.11
C ASP A 291 -11.69 20.18 -3.73
N HIS A 292 -10.58 20.17 -2.97
CA HIS A 292 -9.89 21.38 -2.53
C HIS A 292 -9.42 22.26 -3.69
N MET A 293 -8.96 21.63 -4.78
CA MET A 293 -8.47 22.32 -5.97
C MET A 293 -9.56 22.61 -7.01
N GLY A 294 -10.80 22.17 -6.79
CA GLY A 294 -11.91 22.32 -7.75
C GLY A 294 -11.79 21.43 -8.99
N TRP A 295 -10.96 20.38 -8.95
CA TRP A 295 -10.81 19.43 -10.05
C TRP A 295 -12.04 18.55 -10.24
N ALA A 296 -12.80 18.28 -9.17
CA ALA A 296 -14.01 17.47 -9.23
C ALA A 296 -15.02 18.00 -10.26
N ASP A 297 -15.27 19.31 -10.23
CA ASP A 297 -16.18 19.99 -11.17
C ASP A 297 -15.68 19.91 -12.61
N MET A 298 -14.36 20.11 -12.81
CA MET A 298 -13.76 19.97 -14.14
C MET A 298 -13.85 18.55 -14.68
N MET A 299 -13.63 17.54 -13.82
CA MET A 299 -13.76 16.14 -14.21
C MET A 299 -15.21 15.81 -14.59
N GLU A 300 -16.19 16.37 -13.87
CA GLU A 300 -17.60 16.18 -14.20
C GLU A 300 -17.97 16.85 -15.53
N GLU A 301 -17.46 18.05 -15.81
CA GLU A 301 -17.64 18.73 -17.09
C GLU A 301 -17.03 17.93 -18.26
N VAL A 302 -15.81 17.43 -18.08
CA VAL A 302 -15.15 16.56 -19.07
C VAL A 302 -15.99 15.30 -19.32
N ALA A 303 -16.53 14.68 -18.25
CA ALA A 303 -17.39 13.51 -18.38
C ALA A 303 -18.71 13.81 -19.10
N LYS A 304 -19.32 14.98 -18.87
CA LYS A 304 -20.53 15.44 -19.58
C LYS A 304 -20.25 15.68 -21.07
N ASN A 305 -19.16 16.38 -21.38
CA ASN A 305 -18.75 16.66 -22.76
C ASN A 305 -18.44 15.37 -23.53
N TYR A 306 -17.80 14.40 -22.89
CA TYR A 306 -17.53 13.09 -23.50
C TYR A 306 -18.81 12.32 -23.82
N ARG A 307 -19.80 12.34 -22.90
CA ARG A 307 -21.13 11.72 -23.13
C ARG A 307 -21.85 12.36 -24.32
N GLY A 308 -21.82 13.68 -24.45
CA GLY A 308 -22.45 14.39 -25.56
C GLY A 308 -21.84 14.09 -26.93
N ALA A 309 -20.53 13.82 -26.98
CA ALA A 309 -19.81 13.61 -28.24
C ALA A 309 -19.89 12.18 -28.81
N ARG A 310 -20.24 11.16 -28.01
CA ARG A 310 -20.17 9.73 -28.42
C ARG A 310 -21.47 8.96 -28.22
N LEU A 311 -22.57 9.46 -28.81
CA LEU A 311 -23.88 8.80 -28.81
C LEU A 311 -23.96 7.44 -29.57
N GLY A 312 -22.84 6.82 -30.00
CA GLY A 312 -22.89 5.63 -30.87
C GLY A 312 -21.75 4.61 -30.86
N GLU A 313 -20.65 4.78 -30.10
CA GLU A 313 -19.54 3.80 -30.06
C GLU A 313 -19.11 3.49 -28.62
N SER A 314 -18.75 2.22 -28.38
CA SER A 314 -18.45 1.56 -27.09
C SER A 314 -18.35 2.48 -25.87
N SER A 315 -19.32 2.39 -24.95
CA SER A 315 -19.35 3.20 -23.74
C SER A 315 -18.13 2.89 -22.86
N MET A 316 -17.15 3.79 -22.86
CA MET A 316 -16.16 3.85 -21.78
C MET A 316 -16.92 4.08 -20.47
N SER A 317 -16.61 3.31 -19.42
CA SER A 317 -17.28 3.49 -18.13
C SER A 317 -17.03 4.90 -17.59
N GLU A 318 -17.99 5.47 -16.86
CA GLU A 318 -17.84 6.79 -16.23
C GLU A 318 -16.58 6.85 -15.35
N LEU A 319 -16.25 5.74 -14.69
CA LEU A 319 -15.03 5.57 -13.91
C LEU A 319 -13.77 5.78 -14.76
N ASN A 320 -13.69 5.15 -15.93
CA ASN A 320 -12.52 5.29 -16.81
C ASN A 320 -12.36 6.74 -17.32
N VAL A 321 -13.47 7.46 -17.53
CA VAL A 321 -13.42 8.87 -17.94
C VAL A 321 -12.90 9.74 -16.79
N LYS A 322 -13.34 9.50 -15.54
CA LYS A 322 -12.85 10.19 -14.35
C LYS A 322 -11.36 9.89 -14.10
N ASP A 323 -10.95 8.63 -14.16
CA ASP A 323 -9.55 8.22 -14.00
C ASP A 323 -8.64 8.90 -15.05
N MET A 324 -9.09 8.98 -16.30
CA MET A 324 -8.37 9.67 -17.37
C MET A 324 -8.28 11.18 -17.14
N ALA A 325 -9.39 11.82 -16.74
CA ALA A 325 -9.38 13.25 -16.42
C ALA A 325 -8.44 13.54 -15.25
N LEU A 326 -8.51 12.75 -14.18
CA LEU A 326 -7.66 12.84 -13.00
C LEU A 326 -6.18 12.70 -13.38
N SER A 327 -5.81 11.65 -14.10
CA SER A 327 -4.41 11.47 -14.55
C SER A 327 -3.91 12.64 -15.39
N SER A 328 -4.76 13.25 -16.22
CA SER A 328 -4.41 14.46 -16.96
C SER A 328 -4.21 15.68 -16.08
N MET A 329 -5.02 15.86 -15.01
CA MET A 329 -4.83 16.94 -14.04
C MET A 329 -3.47 16.78 -13.36
N TRP A 330 -3.16 15.59 -12.86
CA TRP A 330 -1.88 15.30 -12.22
C TRP A 330 -0.68 15.45 -13.16
N GLY A 331 -0.77 14.94 -14.39
CA GLY A 331 0.30 15.11 -15.38
C GLY A 331 0.54 16.59 -15.71
N ARG A 332 -0.50 17.42 -15.72
CA ARG A 332 -0.38 18.86 -15.87
C ARG A 332 0.28 19.51 -14.65
N LEU A 333 -0.17 19.18 -13.44
CA LEU A 333 0.44 19.65 -12.20
C LEU A 333 1.94 19.38 -12.18
N LEU A 334 2.35 18.14 -12.48
CA LEU A 334 3.77 17.74 -12.55
C LEU A 334 4.53 18.43 -13.68
N SER A 335 3.87 18.80 -14.78
CA SER A 335 4.49 19.56 -15.87
C SER A 335 4.73 21.02 -15.50
N CYS A 336 3.82 21.62 -14.73
CA CYS A 336 3.97 22.96 -14.16
C CYS A 336 5.16 23.03 -13.21
N ILE A 337 5.29 21.97 -12.40
CA ILE A 337 6.40 21.72 -11.48
C ILE A 337 7.75 21.68 -12.19
N ASP A 338 7.87 20.93 -13.29
CA ASP A 338 9.13 20.75 -14.01
C ASP A 338 9.71 22.06 -14.58
N ARG A 339 8.90 23.13 -14.64
CA ARG A 339 9.29 24.42 -15.22
C ARG A 339 9.40 25.59 -14.24
N ASP A 340 9.19 25.36 -12.94
CA ASP A 340 9.07 26.43 -11.93
C ASP A 340 8.11 27.56 -12.31
N CYS A 341 7.11 27.27 -13.15
CA CYS A 341 6.21 28.31 -13.66
C CYS A 341 5.13 28.58 -12.61
N THR A 342 5.45 29.33 -11.55
CA THR A 342 4.47 29.77 -10.53
C THR A 342 3.59 30.92 -11.02
N ASP A 343 4.13 31.80 -11.87
CA ASP A 343 3.54 33.11 -12.14
C ASP A 343 2.39 33.10 -13.18
N GLN A 344 2.09 31.94 -13.77
CA GLN A 344 1.09 31.79 -14.83
C GLN A 344 0.14 30.60 -14.62
N LEU A 345 0.10 30.04 -13.40
CA LEU A 345 -0.80 28.93 -13.09
C LEU A 345 -2.20 29.47 -12.87
N ILE A 346 -3.16 28.81 -13.50
CA ILE A 346 -4.56 28.97 -13.12
C ILE A 346 -4.73 28.53 -11.65
N PRO A 347 -5.63 29.17 -10.88
CA PRO A 347 -5.75 28.97 -9.43
C PRO A 347 -5.88 27.50 -8.99
N GLU A 348 -6.39 26.64 -9.85
CA GLU A 348 -6.65 25.22 -9.61
C GLU A 348 -5.38 24.36 -9.71
N PHE A 349 -4.25 24.93 -10.12
CA PHE A 349 -2.93 24.27 -10.12
C PHE A 349 -1.91 25.01 -9.25
N ASP A 350 -2.40 25.82 -8.32
CA ASP A 350 -1.59 26.56 -7.36
C ASP A 350 -0.76 25.59 -6.47
N LEU A 351 0.55 25.59 -6.72
CA LEU A 351 1.51 24.70 -6.08
C LEU A 351 1.65 24.97 -4.57
N ASP A 352 1.44 26.20 -4.13
CA ASP A 352 1.49 26.54 -2.70
C ASP A 352 0.28 25.98 -1.97
N LYS A 353 -0.90 26.10 -2.56
CA LYS A 353 -2.11 25.47 -2.01
C LYS A 353 -1.98 23.96 -1.94
N VAL A 354 -1.49 23.31 -2.99
CA VAL A 354 -1.27 21.85 -2.99
C VAL A 354 -0.30 21.44 -1.89
N SER A 355 0.81 22.16 -1.71
CA SER A 355 1.80 21.88 -0.67
C SER A 355 1.20 21.99 0.74
N VAL A 356 0.55 23.14 1.03
CA VAL A 356 -0.09 23.41 2.32
C VAL A 356 -1.18 22.38 2.62
N PHE A 357 -2.02 22.06 1.64
CA PHE A 357 -3.08 21.08 1.79
C PHE A 357 -2.52 19.68 2.06
N THR A 358 -1.51 19.26 1.29
CA THR A 358 -0.87 17.95 1.44
C THR A 358 -0.29 17.77 2.83
N LYS A 359 0.47 18.75 3.31
CA LYS A 359 1.01 18.75 4.67
C LYS A 359 -0.11 18.68 5.72
N SER A 360 -1.09 19.58 5.63
CA SER A 360 -2.24 19.64 6.55
C SER A 360 -3.07 18.35 6.59
N PHE A 361 -3.23 17.66 5.45
CA PHE A 361 -3.95 16.40 5.38
C PHE A 361 -3.18 15.30 6.12
N PHE A 362 -1.91 15.09 5.75
CA PHE A 362 -1.12 13.98 6.30
C PHE A 362 -0.67 14.21 7.75
N ASP A 363 -0.56 15.46 8.21
CA ASP A 363 -0.32 15.79 9.63
C ASP A 363 -1.47 15.30 10.54
N LYS A 364 -2.66 15.09 9.98
CA LYS A 364 -3.84 14.56 10.71
C LYS A 364 -3.97 13.04 10.62
N VAL A 365 -3.12 12.36 9.84
CA VAL A 365 -3.18 10.91 9.71
C VAL A 365 -2.45 10.28 10.90
N ASP A 366 -3.23 9.83 11.88
CA ASP A 366 -2.69 9.12 13.04
C ASP A 366 -2.08 7.77 12.63
N LYS A 367 -0.91 7.44 13.20
CA LYS A 367 -0.21 6.17 12.95
C LYS A 367 -1.09 4.95 13.26
N THR A 368 -1.94 5.04 14.28
CA THR A 368 -2.87 3.97 14.66
C THR A 368 -3.90 3.65 13.57
N ARG A 369 -4.08 4.52 12.57
CA ARG A 369 -4.92 4.20 11.41
C ARG A 369 -4.33 3.11 10.52
N TYR A 370 -3.01 2.96 10.46
CA TYR A 370 -2.36 2.08 9.49
C TYR A 370 -1.24 1.21 10.06
N ILE A 371 -0.84 1.39 11.32
CA ILE A 371 0.09 0.52 12.02
C ILE A 371 -0.69 -0.52 12.83
N ILE A 372 -0.44 -1.80 12.56
CA ILE A 372 -1.16 -2.92 13.19
C ILE A 372 -0.51 -3.41 14.49
N TRP A 373 0.80 -3.20 14.64
CA TRP A 373 1.52 -3.71 15.80
C TRP A 373 1.34 -2.77 16.98
N VAL A 374 0.68 -3.27 18.02
CA VAL A 374 0.50 -2.52 19.26
C VAL A 374 1.78 -2.61 20.07
N GLN A 375 2.40 -1.46 20.34
CA GLN A 375 3.56 -1.41 21.23
C GLN A 375 3.17 -1.92 22.63
N PRO A 376 4.09 -2.57 23.36
CA PRO A 376 3.86 -2.89 24.76
C PRO A 376 3.49 -1.61 25.51
N LEU A 377 2.41 -1.64 26.29
CA LEU A 377 2.27 -0.67 27.38
C LEU A 377 3.54 -0.81 28.20
N GLU A 378 4.36 0.26 28.25
CA GLU A 378 5.45 0.32 29.20
C GLU A 378 4.85 -0.04 30.55
N ALA A 379 5.34 -1.14 31.14
CA ALA A 379 4.88 -1.55 32.44
C ALA A 379 5.17 -0.36 33.36
N THR A 380 4.12 0.36 33.76
CA THR A 380 4.20 1.30 34.86
C THR A 380 4.87 0.53 35.98
N SER A 381 6.11 0.90 36.29
CA SER A 381 6.87 0.32 37.38
C SER A 381 6.06 0.55 38.64
N VAL A 382 5.37 -0.49 39.09
CA VAL A 382 4.73 -0.54 40.42
C VAL A 382 5.76 -0.98 41.43
#